data_AF-A0A7I7ZT50-F1
#
_entry.id   AF-A0A7I7ZT50-F1
#
_cell.length_a   1.000
_cell.length_b   1.000
_cell.length_c   1.000
_cell.angle_alpha   90.00
_cell.angle_beta   90.00
_cell.angle_gamma   90.00
#
_symmetry.space_group_name_H-M   'P 1'
#
loop_
_entity.id
_entity.type
_entity.pdbx_description
1 polymer ?
#
loop_
_entity_poly.entity_id
_entity_poly.type
_entity_poly.pdbx_seq_one_letter_code
_entity_poly.pdbx_strand_id
1 'polypeptide(L)'
;MTEQLHTKDTALTARVAVRALPRVDTVTAALLRYGLVVVIGWIGLLKFAHYEAHQIAPLVAHSPFMGWLYGIFPEYTFSALLGVMEVTAAVLLAVKPFAPRISALGSLLSVLLFLATISFLFTTPGIAEPAGGGFPAITLLAEFLLKDLVLLGASFWTLADAIRSGWTGDQNHV
;
A
#
# COMPACT_ATOMS: atom_id res chain seq x y z
N MET A 1 -35.90 -14.43 -37.46
CA MET A 1 -34.64 -13.85 -38.00
C MET A 1 -33.97 -12.90 -37.00
N THR A 2 -34.72 -12.11 -36.24
CA THR A 2 -34.24 -11.21 -35.17
C THR A 2 -33.53 -11.90 -34.00
N GLU A 3 -33.99 -13.08 -33.58
CA GLU A 3 -33.40 -13.83 -32.45
C GLU A 3 -31.97 -14.34 -32.75
N GLN A 4 -31.73 -14.79 -33.99
CA GLN A 4 -30.42 -15.30 -34.45
C GLN A 4 -29.34 -14.21 -34.59
N LEU A 5 -29.75 -12.95 -34.82
CA LEU A 5 -28.86 -11.80 -34.84
C LEU A 5 -28.42 -11.43 -33.41
N HIS A 6 -29.37 -11.41 -32.46
CA HIS A 6 -29.09 -11.07 -31.06
C HIS A 6 -28.10 -12.04 -30.39
N THR A 7 -28.20 -13.35 -30.68
CA THR A 7 -27.30 -14.38 -30.12
C THR A 7 -25.86 -14.26 -30.64
N LYS A 8 -25.68 -13.86 -31.90
CA LYS A 8 -24.36 -13.68 -32.51
C LYS A 8 -23.63 -12.46 -31.95
N ASP A 9 -24.34 -11.34 -31.77
CA ASP A 9 -23.78 -10.11 -31.21
C ASP A 9 -23.37 -10.29 -29.74
N THR A 10 -24.18 -11.04 -28.97
CA THR A 10 -23.86 -11.39 -27.58
C THR A 10 -22.59 -12.25 -27.49
N ALA A 11 -22.47 -13.26 -28.36
CA ALA A 11 -21.30 -14.14 -28.38
C ALA A 11 -20.02 -13.42 -28.85
N LEU A 12 -20.13 -12.49 -29.81
CA LEU A 12 -19.00 -11.68 -30.28
C LEU A 12 -18.48 -10.75 -29.16
N THR A 13 -19.40 -10.09 -28.46
CA THR A 13 -19.08 -9.20 -27.33
C THR A 13 -18.40 -9.97 -26.20
N ALA A 14 -18.92 -11.15 -25.85
CA ALA A 14 -18.30 -12.03 -24.85
C ALA A 14 -16.88 -12.47 -25.25
N ARG A 15 -16.66 -12.82 -26.53
CA ARG A 15 -15.33 -13.20 -27.04
C ARG A 15 -14.32 -12.05 -27.01
N VAL A 16 -14.75 -10.82 -27.36
CA VAL A 16 -13.91 -9.62 -27.27
C VAL A 16 -13.57 -9.32 -25.81
N ALA A 17 -14.54 -9.41 -24.90
CA ALA A 17 -14.33 -9.20 -23.47
C ALA A 17 -13.32 -10.21 -22.90
N VAL A 18 -13.49 -11.51 -23.15
CA VAL A 18 -12.57 -12.57 -22.70
C VAL A 18 -11.16 -12.37 -23.25
N ARG A 19 -11.01 -11.91 -24.50
CA ARG A 19 -9.71 -11.63 -25.11
C ARG A 19 -9.04 -10.37 -24.55
N ALA A 20 -9.80 -9.44 -23.97
CA ALA A 20 -9.28 -8.23 -23.35
C ALA A 20 -8.83 -8.44 -21.90
N LEU A 21 -9.34 -9.45 -21.19
CA LEU A 21 -9.03 -9.74 -19.77
C LEU A 21 -7.52 -9.74 -19.47
N PRO A 22 -6.65 -10.43 -20.23
CA PRO A 22 -5.21 -10.48 -19.92
C PRO A 22 -4.52 -9.10 -19.99
N ARG A 23 -5.01 -8.22 -20.87
CA ARG A 23 -4.46 -6.85 -21.01
C ARG A 23 -4.90 -5.96 -19.86
N VAL A 24 -6.17 -6.06 -19.47
CA VAL A 24 -6.72 -5.32 -18.32
C VAL A 24 -6.03 -5.75 -17.03
N ASP A 25 -5.80 -7.04 -16.84
CA ASP A 25 -5.07 -7.57 -15.68
C ASP A 25 -3.65 -7.02 -15.59
N THR A 26 -2.93 -6.97 -16.73
CA THR A 26 -1.57 -6.43 -16.79
C THR A 26 -1.53 -4.93 -16.46
N VAL A 27 -2.46 -4.15 -17.01
CA VAL A 27 -2.55 -2.71 -16.75
C VAL A 27 -2.92 -2.46 -15.29
N THR A 28 -3.89 -3.19 -14.74
CA THR A 28 -4.33 -3.05 -13.35
C THR A 28 -3.21 -3.42 -12.38
N ALA A 29 -2.48 -4.51 -12.66
CA ALA A 29 -1.30 -4.91 -11.91
C ALA A 29 -0.21 -3.82 -11.88
N ALA A 30 0.07 -3.21 -13.04
CA ALA A 30 1.05 -2.14 -13.15
C ALA A 30 0.57 -0.89 -12.40
N LEU A 31 -0.68 -0.47 -12.60
CA LEU A 31 -1.26 0.70 -11.93
C LEU A 31 -1.26 0.53 -10.41
N LEU A 32 -1.67 -0.63 -9.90
CA LEU A 32 -1.69 -0.90 -8.46
C LEU A 32 -0.29 -0.85 -7.87
N ARG A 33 0.68 -1.49 -8.53
CA ARG A 33 2.08 -1.55 -8.07
C ARG A 33 2.76 -0.19 -8.13
N TYR A 34 2.70 0.50 -9.27
CA TYR A 34 3.39 1.78 -9.41
C TYR A 34 2.63 2.93 -8.73
N GLY A 35 1.30 2.83 -8.59
CA GLY A 35 0.54 3.70 -7.69
C GLY A 35 1.01 3.56 -6.25
N LEU A 36 1.20 2.32 -5.77
CA LEU A 36 1.76 2.05 -4.45
C LEU A 36 3.19 2.59 -4.29
N VAL A 37 4.06 2.39 -5.30
CA VAL A 37 5.42 2.95 -5.33
C VAL A 37 5.40 4.47 -5.19
N VAL A 38 4.56 5.16 -5.97
CA VAL A 38 4.45 6.62 -5.95
C VAL A 38 3.96 7.08 -4.58
N VAL A 39 2.90 6.48 -4.03
CA VAL A 39 2.35 6.86 -2.72
C VAL A 39 3.39 6.69 -1.62
N ILE A 40 3.99 5.49 -1.49
CA ILE A 40 5.00 5.19 -0.45
C ILE A 40 6.24 6.08 -0.63
N GLY A 41 6.72 6.22 -1.86
CA GLY A 41 7.89 7.04 -2.15
C GLY A 41 7.64 8.51 -1.80
N TRP A 42 6.46 9.03 -2.12
CA TRP A 42 6.12 10.42 -1.82
C TRP A 42 5.99 10.67 -0.32
N ILE A 43 5.22 9.86 0.41
CA ILE A 43 5.09 10.01 1.87
C ILE A 43 6.43 9.81 2.58
N GLY A 44 7.26 8.87 2.10
CA GLY A 44 8.61 8.62 2.62
C GLY A 44 9.55 9.80 2.42
N LEU A 45 9.49 10.47 1.28
CA LEU A 45 10.29 11.67 1.04
C LEU A 45 9.81 12.84 1.93
N LEU A 46 8.52 12.94 2.23
CA LEU A 46 8.02 13.98 3.13
C LEU A 46 8.53 13.80 4.57
N LYS A 47 8.84 12.58 5.02
CA LYS A 47 9.35 12.30 6.39
C LYS A 47 10.64 13.02 6.77
N PHE A 48 11.40 13.53 5.78
CA PHE A 48 12.59 14.33 6.02
C PHE A 48 12.27 15.80 6.35
N ALA A 49 11.02 16.23 6.24
CA ALA A 49 10.55 17.55 6.61
C ALA A 49 10.21 17.62 8.11
N HIS A 50 10.56 18.74 8.75
CA HIS A 50 10.32 18.94 10.19
C HIS A 50 8.84 18.91 10.54
N TYR A 51 7.97 19.41 9.67
CA TYR A 51 6.53 19.46 9.95
C TYR A 51 5.91 18.05 9.99
N GLU A 52 6.38 17.12 9.17
CA GLU A 52 5.93 15.71 9.19
C GLU A 52 6.30 15.02 10.49
N ALA A 53 7.51 15.29 11.01
CA ALA A 53 7.95 14.73 12.29
C ALA A 53 7.00 15.12 13.43
N HIS A 54 6.55 16.38 13.47
CA HIS A 54 5.58 16.85 14.46
C HIS A 54 4.18 16.26 14.25
N GLN A 55 3.78 15.98 13.01
CA GLN A 55 2.46 15.40 12.73
C GLN A 55 2.37 13.94 13.18
N ILE A 56 3.44 13.16 13.02
CA ILE A 56 3.44 11.74 13.43
C ILE A 56 3.80 11.52 14.89
N ALA A 57 4.46 12.48 15.53
CA ALA A 57 4.83 12.42 16.95
C ALA A 57 3.70 11.93 17.87
N PRO A 58 2.48 12.51 17.85
CA PRO A 58 1.40 12.04 18.71
C PRO A 58 0.96 10.60 18.38
N LEU A 59 0.95 10.20 17.11
CA LEU A 59 0.55 8.84 16.70
C LEU A 59 1.51 7.79 17.27
N VAL A 60 2.80 8.06 17.15
CA VAL A 60 3.87 7.15 17.55
C VAL A 60 4.00 7.11 19.07
N ALA A 61 3.88 8.25 19.76
CA ALA A 61 4.00 8.35 21.21
C ALA A 61 2.94 7.50 21.95
N HIS A 62 1.75 7.36 21.37
CA HIS A 62 0.67 6.54 21.93
C HIS A 62 0.70 5.08 21.46
N SER A 63 1.63 4.70 20.57
CA SER A 63 1.76 3.32 20.11
C SER A 63 2.52 2.46 21.12
N PRO A 64 1.97 1.32 21.59
CA PRO A 64 2.68 0.40 22.47
C PRO A 64 3.89 -0.26 21.78
N PHE A 65 3.92 -0.30 20.45
CA PHE A 65 4.99 -0.93 19.68
C PHE A 65 6.17 0.00 19.42
N MET A 66 5.92 1.32 19.35
CA MET A 66 6.91 2.30 18.87
C MET A 66 7.14 3.47 19.83
N GLY A 67 6.22 3.77 20.75
CA GLY A 67 6.32 4.96 21.61
C GLY A 67 7.58 5.00 22.48
N TRP A 68 8.10 3.84 22.86
CA TRP A 68 9.37 3.72 23.59
C TRP A 68 10.59 4.19 22.77
N LEU A 69 10.52 4.19 21.44
CA LEU A 69 11.61 4.64 20.57
C LEU A 69 11.90 6.14 20.73
N TYR A 70 10.92 6.95 21.15
CA TYR A 70 11.16 8.36 21.48
C TYR A 70 12.00 8.57 22.74
N GLY A 71 12.20 7.54 23.57
CA GLY A 71 13.20 7.55 24.63
C GLY A 71 14.64 7.38 24.13
N ILE A 72 14.82 6.95 22.87
CA ILE A 72 16.12 6.64 22.26
C ILE A 72 16.45 7.63 21.13
N PHE A 73 15.45 7.97 20.32
CA PHE A 73 15.59 8.82 19.15
C PHE A 73 14.73 10.08 19.27
N PRO A 74 15.25 11.27 18.90
CA PRO A 74 14.42 12.45 18.72
C PRO A 74 13.34 12.23 17.65
N GLU A 75 12.22 12.95 17.76
CA GLU A 75 11.09 12.85 16.82
C GLU A 75 11.52 12.97 15.36
N TYR A 76 12.37 13.95 15.05
CA TYR A 76 12.91 14.14 13.71
C TYR A 76 13.72 12.93 13.22
N THR A 77 14.57 12.37 14.07
CA THR A 77 15.43 11.23 13.69
C THR A 77 14.57 10.00 13.43
N PHE A 78 13.58 9.74 14.28
CA PHE A 78 12.63 8.66 14.08
C PHE A 78 11.83 8.84 12.78
N SER A 79 11.34 10.06 12.52
CA SER A 79 10.66 10.39 11.26
C SER A 79 11.57 10.10 10.05
N ALA A 80 12.81 10.59 10.07
CA ALA A 80 13.77 10.35 9.00
C ALA A 80 14.08 8.85 8.80
N LEU A 81 14.18 8.07 9.88
CA LEU A 81 14.35 6.61 9.79
C LEU A 81 13.15 5.93 9.13
N LEU A 82 11.92 6.32 9.48
CA LEU A 82 10.72 5.85 8.76
C LEU A 82 10.77 6.25 7.28
N GLY A 83 11.20 7.48 6.97
CA GLY A 83 11.37 7.96 5.60
C GLY A 83 12.34 7.10 4.78
N VAL A 84 13.48 6.72 5.38
CA VAL A 84 14.42 5.79 4.74
C VAL A 84 13.75 4.43 4.46
N MET A 85 12.98 3.91 5.42
CA MET A 85 12.28 2.63 5.25
C MET A 85 11.22 2.69 4.15
N GLU A 86 10.42 3.76 4.11
CA GLU A 86 9.39 4.00 3.08
C GLU A 86 10.02 4.15 1.70
N VAL A 87 11.04 5.01 1.54
CA VAL A 87 11.73 5.19 0.26
C VAL A 87 12.38 3.88 -0.20
N THR A 88 12.99 3.13 0.72
CA THR A 88 13.56 1.81 0.42
C THR A 88 12.48 0.84 -0.05
N ALA A 89 11.33 0.77 0.62
CA ALA A 89 10.20 -0.06 0.21
C ALA A 89 9.71 0.29 -1.20
N ALA A 90 9.58 1.59 -1.50
CA ALA A 90 9.16 2.08 -2.81
C ALA A 90 10.14 1.69 -3.93
N VAL A 91 11.45 1.85 -3.69
CA VAL A 91 12.48 1.44 -4.64
C VAL A 91 12.43 -0.07 -4.88
N LEU A 92 12.37 -0.88 -3.81
CA LEU A 92 12.30 -2.33 -3.92
C LEU A 92 11.03 -2.78 -4.69
N LEU A 93 9.88 -2.17 -4.41
CA LEU A 93 8.62 -2.45 -5.13
C LEU A 93 8.71 -2.17 -6.63
N ALA A 94 9.40 -1.10 -7.01
CA ALA A 94 9.56 -0.67 -8.40
C ALA A 94 10.44 -1.63 -9.24
N VAL A 95 11.37 -2.34 -8.59
CA VAL A 95 12.38 -3.19 -9.27
C VAL A 95 11.80 -4.54 -9.77
N LYS A 96 10.53 -4.85 -9.50
CA LYS A 96 9.88 -6.12 -9.90
C LYS A 96 10.11 -6.57 -11.34
N PRO A 97 10.09 -5.70 -12.38
CA PRO A 97 10.31 -6.16 -13.76
C PRO A 97 11.67 -6.84 -13.96
N PHE A 98 12.67 -6.51 -13.14
CA PHE A 98 14.04 -7.01 -13.24
C PHE A 98 14.36 -8.06 -12.18
N ALA A 99 13.91 -7.85 -10.93
CA ALA A 99 14.18 -8.76 -9.83
C ALA A 99 12.93 -8.96 -8.95
N PRO A 100 12.01 -9.88 -9.33
CA PRO A 100 10.78 -10.14 -8.60
C PRO A 100 11.01 -10.55 -7.13
N ARG A 101 12.08 -11.33 -6.85
CA ARG A 101 12.42 -11.75 -5.49
C ARG A 101 12.79 -10.57 -4.58
N ILE A 102 13.54 -9.62 -5.12
CA ILE A 102 13.93 -8.39 -4.39
C ILE A 102 12.68 -7.53 -4.16
N SER A 103 11.79 -7.45 -5.16
CA SER A 103 10.52 -6.75 -4.99
C SER A 103 9.63 -7.34 -3.89
N ALA A 104 9.70 -8.66 -3.63
CA ALA A 104 8.95 -9.27 -2.54
C ALA A 104 9.35 -8.71 -1.16
N LEU A 105 10.64 -8.37 -0.97
CA LEU A 105 11.10 -7.71 0.26
C LEU A 105 10.51 -6.29 0.40
N GLY A 106 10.42 -5.55 -0.70
CA GLY A 106 9.76 -4.24 -0.72
C GLY A 106 8.28 -4.33 -0.35
N SER A 107 7.56 -5.30 -0.92
CA SER A 107 6.17 -5.56 -0.58
C SER A 107 5.98 -5.99 0.88
N LEU A 108 6.88 -6.83 1.40
CA LEU A 108 6.84 -7.24 2.81
C LEU A 108 7.07 -6.05 3.74
N LEU A 109 8.07 -5.22 3.45
CA LEU A 109 8.33 -4.01 4.21
C LEU A 109 7.14 -3.05 4.19
N SER A 110 6.51 -2.87 3.01
CA SER A 110 5.28 -2.10 2.84
C SER A 110 4.12 -2.63 3.70
N VAL A 111 3.92 -3.96 3.74
CA VAL A 111 2.91 -4.59 4.63
C VAL A 111 3.18 -4.22 6.09
N LEU A 112 4.43 -4.30 6.55
CA LEU A 112 4.78 -3.97 7.94
C LEU A 112 4.54 -2.48 8.26
N LEU A 113 4.90 -1.59 7.33
CA LEU A 113 4.67 -0.15 7.47
C LEU A 113 3.17 0.18 7.57
N PHE A 114 2.32 -0.38 6.70
CA PHE A 114 0.88 -0.13 6.78
C PHE A 114 0.19 -0.83 7.95
N LEU A 115 0.69 -1.98 8.41
CA LEU A 115 0.21 -2.57 9.67
C LEU A 115 0.53 -1.65 10.85
N ALA A 116 1.72 -1.04 10.85
CA ALA A 116 2.08 -0.05 11.85
C ALA A 116 1.16 1.17 11.79
N THR A 117 0.87 1.73 10.60
CA THR A 117 -0.03 2.89 10.50
C THR A 117 -1.46 2.56 10.91
N ILE A 118 -2.00 1.40 10.51
CA ILE A 118 -3.33 0.95 10.91
C ILE A 118 -3.42 0.69 12.42
N SER A 119 -2.32 0.26 13.06
CA SER A 119 -2.30 0.10 14.52
C SER A 119 -2.60 1.42 15.25
N PHE A 120 -2.21 2.58 14.67
CA PHE A 120 -2.47 3.89 15.24
C PHE A 120 -3.96 4.24 15.35
N LEU A 121 -4.81 3.64 14.51
CA LEU A 121 -6.27 3.82 14.58
C LEU A 121 -6.84 3.28 15.90
N PHE A 122 -6.18 2.29 16.51
CA PHE A 122 -6.61 1.65 17.74
C PHE A 122 -5.82 2.12 18.98
N THR A 123 -4.60 2.62 18.78
CA THR A 123 -3.71 2.99 19.90
C THR A 123 -3.73 4.49 20.18
N THR A 124 -4.10 5.32 19.21
CA THR A 124 -4.08 6.78 19.37
C THR A 124 -5.40 7.28 19.99
N PRO A 125 -5.36 8.10 21.05
CA PRO A 125 -6.56 8.79 21.53
C PRO A 125 -7.01 9.87 20.53
N GLY A 126 -8.31 10.21 20.52
CA GLY A 126 -8.85 11.27 19.65
C GLY A 126 -9.24 10.84 18.23
N ILE A 127 -9.41 9.54 18.01
CA ILE A 127 -9.88 8.98 16.72
C ILE A 127 -11.38 9.17 16.51
N ALA A 128 -12.17 9.12 17.59
CA ALA A 128 -13.61 9.37 17.56
C ALA A 128 -13.91 10.86 17.52
N GLU A 129 -14.80 11.29 16.62
CA GLU A 129 -15.18 12.69 16.42
C GLU A 129 -16.27 13.13 17.41
N PRO A 130 -15.97 14.00 18.40
CA PRO A 130 -16.95 14.42 19.39
C PRO A 130 -18.14 15.18 18.78
N ALA A 131 -17.91 15.97 17.72
CA ALA A 131 -18.99 16.71 17.05
C ALA A 131 -20.01 15.78 16.38
N GLY A 132 -19.59 14.56 16.01
CA GLY A 132 -20.44 13.51 15.45
C GLY A 132 -21.10 12.61 16.49
N GLY A 133 -20.94 12.90 17.79
CA GLY A 133 -21.45 12.06 18.89
C GLY A 133 -20.49 10.94 19.31
N GLY A 134 -19.24 10.98 18.89
CA GLY A 134 -18.25 9.94 19.13
C GLY A 134 -18.34 8.80 18.12
N PHE A 135 -17.70 7.66 18.42
CA PHE A 135 -17.63 6.52 17.52
C PHE A 135 -19.05 6.02 17.14
N PRO A 136 -19.37 5.79 15.85
CA PRO A 136 -18.47 5.54 14.72
C PRO A 136 -18.08 6.77 13.89
N ALA A 137 -18.47 7.99 14.27
CA ALA A 137 -17.94 9.19 13.63
C ALA A 137 -16.44 9.31 13.94
N ILE A 138 -15.61 9.53 12.92
CA ILE A 138 -14.15 9.56 13.03
C ILE A 138 -13.59 10.92 12.61
N THR A 139 -12.43 11.28 13.16
CA THR A 139 -11.77 12.56 12.86
C THR A 139 -11.04 12.51 11.51
N LEU A 140 -10.67 13.67 10.94
CA LEU A 140 -9.88 13.75 9.69
C LEU A 140 -8.56 12.95 9.76
N LEU A 141 -7.96 12.89 10.95
CA LEU A 141 -6.76 12.08 11.19
C LEU A 141 -7.05 10.58 11.04
N ALA A 142 -8.15 10.13 11.62
CA ALA A 142 -8.60 8.75 11.51
C ALA A 142 -9.01 8.37 10.09
N GLU A 143 -9.65 9.28 9.34
CA GLU A 143 -9.94 9.11 7.91
C GLU A 143 -8.65 8.98 7.09
N PHE A 144 -7.64 9.79 7.41
CA PHE A 144 -6.32 9.70 6.77
C PHE A 144 -5.66 8.34 7.02
N LEU A 145 -5.77 7.78 8.22
CA LEU A 145 -5.25 6.43 8.54
C LEU A 145 -6.09 5.32 7.89
N LEU A 146 -7.40 5.51 7.78
CA LEU A 146 -8.30 4.49 7.25
C LEU A 146 -7.99 4.12 5.79
N LYS A 147 -7.53 5.09 4.99
CA LYS A 147 -7.14 4.85 3.59
C LYS A 147 -5.97 3.85 3.48
N ASP A 148 -5.12 3.76 4.50
CA ASP A 148 -3.97 2.87 4.50
C ASP A 148 -4.38 1.40 4.50
N LEU A 149 -5.64 1.08 4.84
CA LEU A 149 -6.18 -0.27 4.74
C LEU A 149 -6.20 -0.75 3.28
N VAL A 150 -6.48 0.17 2.34
CA VAL A 150 -6.44 -0.12 0.90
C VAL A 150 -4.99 -0.35 0.45
N LEU A 151 -4.05 0.46 0.96
CA LEU A 151 -2.62 0.34 0.66
C LEU A 151 -2.01 -0.93 1.26
N LEU A 152 -2.48 -1.38 2.42
CA LEU A 152 -2.16 -2.68 3.01
C LEU A 152 -2.62 -3.82 2.08
N GLY A 153 -3.86 -3.75 1.58
CA GLY A 153 -4.37 -4.69 0.59
C GLY A 153 -3.52 -4.73 -0.69
N ALA A 154 -3.16 -3.56 -1.22
CA ALA A 154 -2.26 -3.43 -2.36
C ALA A 154 -0.87 -4.02 -2.08
N SER A 155 -0.35 -3.85 -0.86
CA SER A 155 0.94 -4.40 -0.42
C SER A 155 0.93 -5.93 -0.40
N PHE A 156 -0.12 -6.55 0.15
CA PHE A 156 -0.30 -8.00 0.08
C PHE A 156 -0.46 -8.51 -1.35
N TRP A 157 -1.20 -7.78 -2.18
CA TRP A 157 -1.37 -8.13 -3.58
C TRP A 157 -0.02 -8.10 -4.33
N THR A 158 0.77 -7.04 -4.15
CA THR A 158 2.09 -6.92 -4.80
C THR A 158 3.09 -7.97 -4.29
N LEU A 159 2.99 -8.37 -3.02
CA LEU A 159 3.77 -9.46 -2.43
C LEU A 159 3.44 -10.79 -3.12
N ALA A 160 2.15 -11.13 -3.21
CA ALA A 160 1.71 -12.35 -3.88
C ALA A 160 2.13 -12.39 -5.36
N ASP A 161 1.98 -11.27 -6.07
CA ASP A 161 2.40 -11.10 -7.47
C ASP A 161 3.93 -11.24 -7.65
N ALA A 162 4.73 -10.68 -6.72
CA ALA A 162 6.18 -10.80 -6.73
C ALA A 162 6.64 -12.26 -6.50
N ILE A 163 6.04 -12.97 -5.55
CA ILE A 163 6.32 -14.39 -5.27
C ILE A 163 5.99 -15.26 -6.48
N ARG A 164 4.80 -15.07 -7.08
CA ARG A 164 4.39 -15.82 -8.29
C ARG A 164 5.37 -15.62 -9.44
N SER A 165 5.77 -14.38 -9.70
CA SER A 165 6.68 -14.02 -10.79
C SER A 165 8.11 -14.54 -10.54
N GLY A 166 8.56 -14.54 -9.29
CA GLY A 166 9.89 -15.05 -8.92
C GLY A 166 10.04 -16.57 -9.06
N TRP A 167 8.93 -17.30 -9.00
CA TRP A 167 8.93 -18.76 -9.14
C TRP A 167 8.87 -19.22 -10.61
N THR A 168 8.23 -18.44 -11.49
CA THR A 168 8.19 -18.73 -12.93
C THR A 168 9.54 -18.48 -13.62
N GLY A 169 10.34 -17.53 -13.11
CA GLY A 169 11.68 -17.26 -13.62
C GLY A 169 12.67 -18.43 -13.45
N ASP A 170 12.55 -19.20 -12.37
CA ASP A 170 13.43 -20.35 -12.11
C ASP A 170 13.18 -21.53 -13.06
N GLN A 171 11.95 -21.71 -13.53
CA GLN A 171 11.59 -22.87 -14.35
C GLN A 171 11.95 -22.71 -15.83
N ASN A 172 12.28 -21.49 -16.28
CA ASN A 172 12.72 -21.24 -17.65
C ASN A 172 14.24 -21.41 -17.85
N HIS A 173 14.97 -21.75 -16.78
CA HIS A 173 16.42 -21.95 -16.77
C HIS A 173 16.83 -23.41 -16.48
N VAL A 174 15.90 -24.36 -16.58
CA VAL A 174 16.13 -25.82 -16.51
C VAL A 174 15.70 -26.45 -17.82
#